data_AF-A0A9P3C8N2-F1
#
_entry.id   AF-A0A9P3C8N2-F1
#
_cell.length_a   1.000
_cell.length_b   1.000
_cell.length_c   1.000
_cell.angle_alpha   90.00
_cell.angle_beta   90.00
_cell.angle_gamma   90.00
#
_symmetry.space_group_name_H-M   'P 1'
#
loop_
_entity.id
_entity.type
_entity.pdbx_description
1 polymer ?
#
loop_
_entity_poly.entity_id
_entity_poly.type
_entity_poly.pdbx_seq_one_letter_code
_entity_poly.pdbx_strand_id
1 'polypeptide(L)'
;MSLPWKRLIRFRALDGRILRGEPILPAESTINLGLVTEADQLQASIIQGQDIYDTTGKTKVTDEVVTVKQILSPLAPSDVPIPRCVGLNYAKHIKEVGRKPPPFPFIFFKPNTCVNDHGEPVVIPRIAQDDQADYEGELVCLTASSPFIRDLLTGLQCLVIGKDAKDVPVERALEYVAAYTAGNDISSRKLQRDPAYAGTVPQWGFSKGFHTFAPLGPVLVAASEIPDPS
;
A
#
# COMPACT_ATOMS: atom_id res chain seq x y z
N MET A 1 12.51 -1.59 14.04
CA MET A 1 11.34 -2.21 14.72
C MET A 1 11.36 -3.68 14.33
N SER A 2 11.02 -4.62 15.23
CA SER A 2 10.91 -6.03 14.86
C SER A 2 9.44 -6.43 14.92
N LEU A 3 8.85 -6.71 13.77
CA LEU A 3 7.50 -7.23 13.67
C LEU A 3 7.48 -8.73 14.00
N PRO A 4 6.34 -9.29 14.44
CA PRO A 4 6.22 -10.72 14.73
C PRO A 4 6.19 -11.60 13.47
N TRP A 5 6.18 -10.98 12.28
CA TRP A 5 6.14 -11.60 10.96
C TRP A 5 7.15 -10.89 10.04
N LYS A 6 7.59 -11.59 9.00
CA LYS A 6 8.47 -11.08 7.94
C LYS A 6 7.70 -10.77 6.67
N ARG A 7 6.73 -11.62 6.31
CA ARG A 7 5.83 -11.43 5.19
C ARG A 7 4.40 -11.65 5.66
N LEU A 8 3.51 -10.68 5.47
CA LEU A 8 2.11 -10.80 5.84
C LEU A 8 1.24 -10.75 4.60
N ILE A 9 0.43 -11.80 4.42
CA ILE A 9 -0.68 -11.83 3.47
C ILE A 9 -2.00 -11.80 4.23
N ARG A 10 -3.00 -11.15 3.64
CA ARG A 10 -4.40 -11.33 3.99
C ARG A 10 -5.03 -12.17 2.90
N PHE A 11 -5.81 -13.18 3.27
CA PHE A 11 -6.29 -14.16 2.31
C PHE A 11 -7.60 -14.80 2.74
N ARG A 12 -8.29 -15.39 1.78
CA ARG A 12 -9.37 -16.35 2.02
C ARG A 12 -8.77 -17.74 2.10
N ALA A 13 -9.03 -18.47 3.17
CA ALA A 13 -8.65 -19.88 3.31
C ALA A 13 -9.64 -20.81 2.60
N LEU A 14 -9.25 -22.05 2.32
CA LEU A 14 -10.15 -23.07 1.76
C LEU A 14 -11.36 -23.37 2.66
N ASP A 15 -11.21 -23.20 3.97
CA ASP A 15 -12.29 -23.33 4.95
C ASP A 15 -13.28 -22.13 4.96
N GLY A 16 -13.05 -21.13 4.11
CA GLY A 16 -13.91 -19.96 3.92
C GLY A 16 -13.59 -18.77 4.84
N ARG A 17 -12.72 -18.92 5.84
CA ARG A 17 -12.30 -17.82 6.72
C ARG A 17 -11.48 -16.78 5.94
N ILE A 18 -11.59 -15.51 6.35
CA ILE A 18 -10.65 -14.46 5.92
C ILE A 18 -9.66 -14.26 7.06
N LEU A 19 -8.39 -14.48 6.78
CA LEU A 19 -7.32 -14.55 7.77
C LEU A 19 -6.14 -13.67 7.35
N ARG A 20 -5.27 -13.39 8.32
CA ARG A 20 -3.92 -12.89 8.07
C ARG A 20 -2.92 -13.98 8.44
N GLY A 21 -1.84 -14.08 7.69
CA GLY A 21 -0.84 -15.10 7.93
C GLY A 21 0.48 -14.81 7.24
N GLU A 22 1.49 -15.57 7.65
CA GLU A 22 2.80 -15.57 7.04
C GLU A 22 2.87 -16.73 6.02
N PRO A 23 3.12 -16.44 4.73
CA PRO A 23 3.17 -17.48 3.72
C PRO A 23 4.39 -18.38 3.95
N ILE A 24 4.17 -19.69 3.92
CA ILE A 24 5.22 -20.70 4.03
C ILE A 24 5.83 -20.87 2.64
N LEU A 25 6.94 -20.18 2.40
CA LEU A 25 7.66 -20.23 1.12
C LEU A 25 8.86 -21.19 1.24
N PRO A 26 9.02 -22.15 0.30
CA PRO A 26 10.25 -22.92 0.20
C PRO A 26 11.49 -22.03 0.09
N ALA A 27 12.63 -22.50 0.61
CA ALA A 27 13.87 -21.71 0.63
C ALA A 27 14.36 -21.24 -0.76
N GLU A 28 14.02 -21.97 -1.82
CA GLU A 28 14.34 -21.64 -3.22
C GLU A 28 13.07 -21.37 -4.07
N SER A 29 11.99 -20.94 -3.41
CA SER A 29 10.70 -20.74 -4.05
C SER A 29 10.71 -19.66 -5.14
N THR A 30 10.23 -20.02 -6.33
CA THR A 30 9.88 -19.08 -7.42
C THR A 30 8.43 -18.61 -7.34
N ILE A 31 7.70 -18.93 -6.25
CA ILE A 31 6.28 -18.61 -6.11
C ILE A 31 6.12 -17.08 -6.11
N ASN A 32 5.48 -16.59 -7.17
CA ASN A 32 5.07 -15.21 -7.27
C ASN A 32 3.72 -15.05 -6.56
N LEU A 33 3.74 -14.48 -5.35
CA LEU A 33 2.53 -14.20 -4.56
C LEU A 33 1.49 -13.35 -5.31
N GLY A 34 1.89 -12.59 -6.34
CA GLY A 34 0.96 -11.83 -7.16
C GLY A 34 0.12 -12.68 -8.11
N LEU A 35 0.53 -13.93 -8.37
CA LEU A 35 -0.07 -14.83 -9.34
C LEU A 35 -0.56 -16.15 -8.72
N VAL A 36 -0.56 -16.26 -7.39
CA VAL A 36 -0.99 -17.47 -6.69
C VAL A 36 -2.47 -17.74 -6.92
N THR A 37 -2.76 -18.99 -7.24
CA THR A 37 -4.08 -19.57 -7.39
C THR A 37 -4.27 -20.72 -6.39
N GLU A 38 -5.50 -21.23 -6.31
CA GLU A 38 -5.81 -22.41 -5.49
C GLU A 38 -4.97 -23.65 -5.91
N ALA A 39 -4.59 -23.76 -7.19
CA ALA A 39 -3.80 -24.89 -7.69
C ALA A 39 -2.37 -24.93 -7.11
N ASP A 40 -1.85 -23.78 -6.68
CA ASP A 40 -0.50 -23.68 -6.11
C ASP A 40 -0.44 -24.21 -4.67
N GLN A 41 -1.59 -24.47 -4.04
CA GLN A 41 -1.70 -25.02 -2.67
C GLN A 41 -0.82 -24.28 -1.65
N LEU A 42 -0.71 -22.95 -1.79
CA LEU A 42 0.07 -22.12 -0.89
C LEU A 42 -0.43 -22.30 0.55
N GLN A 43 0.49 -22.54 1.47
CA GLN A 43 0.20 -22.62 2.90
C GLN A 43 0.62 -21.34 3.62
N ALA A 44 -0.08 -20.99 4.69
CA ALA A 44 0.28 -19.87 5.55
C ALA A 44 0.05 -20.20 7.03
N SER A 45 1.00 -19.80 7.87
CA SER A 45 0.85 -19.80 9.33
C SER A 45 0.01 -18.60 9.76
N ILE A 46 -1.05 -18.84 10.55
CA ILE A 46 -1.98 -17.77 10.94
C ILE A 46 -1.28 -16.77 11.86
N ILE A 47 -1.49 -15.49 11.61
CA ILE A 47 -1.13 -14.40 12.53
C ILE A 47 -2.33 -14.14 13.44
N GLN A 48 -2.14 -14.38 14.74
CA GLN A 48 -3.12 -14.11 15.78
C GLN A 48 -2.78 -12.78 16.46
N GLY A 49 -3.74 -11.85 16.45
CA GLY A 49 -3.60 -10.52 17.04
C GLY A 49 -4.45 -9.49 16.29
N GLN A 50 -4.84 -8.40 16.96
CA GLN A 50 -5.62 -7.34 16.32
C GLN A 50 -4.72 -6.33 15.60
N ASP A 51 -3.62 -5.93 16.24
CA ASP A 51 -2.66 -4.98 15.71
C ASP A 51 -1.50 -5.71 15.05
N ILE A 52 -1.44 -5.66 13.72
CA ILE A 52 -0.37 -6.30 12.94
C ILE A 52 1.00 -5.61 13.10
N TYR A 53 1.05 -4.44 13.73
CA TYR A 53 2.29 -3.71 14.04
C TYR A 53 2.73 -3.88 15.49
N ASP A 54 2.00 -4.68 16.28
CA ASP A 54 2.31 -4.90 17.68
C ASP A 54 3.70 -5.50 17.88
N THR A 55 4.49 -4.85 18.74
CA THR A 55 5.80 -5.34 19.19
C THR A 55 5.80 -5.75 20.66
N THR A 56 4.64 -5.77 21.32
CA THR A 56 4.51 -6.16 22.73
C THR A 56 4.31 -7.66 22.94
N GLY A 57 4.09 -8.42 21.85
CA GLY A 57 3.91 -9.87 21.87
C GLY A 57 2.45 -10.33 21.96
N LYS A 58 1.49 -9.41 21.86
CA LYS A 58 0.06 -9.72 21.73
C LYS A 58 -0.27 -10.25 20.34
N THR A 59 0.46 -9.79 19.32
CA THR A 59 0.40 -10.35 17.97
C THR A 59 1.54 -11.33 17.74
N LYS A 60 1.21 -12.51 17.22
CA LYS A 60 2.18 -13.58 16.95
C LYS A 60 1.80 -14.39 15.72
N VAL A 61 2.81 -14.87 15.01
CA VAL A 61 2.63 -15.99 14.07
C VAL A 61 2.42 -17.25 14.90
N THR A 62 1.39 -18.03 14.57
CA THR A 62 1.01 -19.26 15.28
C THR A 62 1.47 -20.50 14.53
N ASP A 63 1.38 -21.65 15.19
CA ASP A 63 1.62 -22.95 14.56
C ASP A 63 0.40 -23.48 13.77
N GLU A 64 -0.74 -22.76 13.79
CA GLU A 64 -1.90 -23.12 12.96
C GLU A 64 -1.61 -22.77 11.50
N VAL A 65 -1.60 -23.80 10.65
CA VAL A 65 -1.35 -23.66 9.21
C VAL A 65 -2.64 -23.92 8.44
N VAL A 66 -2.92 -23.06 7.47
CA VAL A 66 -4.07 -23.18 6.57
C VAL A 66 -3.66 -23.05 5.12
N THR A 67 -4.45 -23.66 4.22
CA THR A 67 -4.25 -23.52 2.79
C THR A 67 -4.95 -22.26 2.27
N VAL A 68 -4.20 -21.44 1.57
CA VAL A 68 -4.62 -20.19 0.93
C VAL A 68 -5.43 -20.54 -0.32
N LYS A 69 -6.67 -20.05 -0.38
CA LYS A 69 -7.52 -20.13 -1.56
C LYS A 69 -7.30 -18.97 -2.52
N GLN A 70 -7.28 -17.75 -1.96
CA GLN A 70 -7.18 -16.51 -2.70
C GLN A 70 -6.46 -15.47 -1.85
N ILE A 71 -5.43 -14.83 -2.41
CA ILE A 71 -4.77 -13.68 -1.81
C ILE A 71 -5.64 -12.43 -2.03
N LEU A 72 -5.75 -11.62 -0.98
CA LEU A 72 -6.47 -10.35 -0.97
C LEU A 72 -5.45 -9.21 -0.83
N SER A 73 -5.90 -7.95 -0.81
CA SER A 73 -5.00 -6.88 -0.36
C SER A 73 -4.53 -7.19 1.05
N PRO A 74 -3.23 -7.05 1.37
CA PRO A 74 -2.71 -7.34 2.71
C PRO A 74 -3.34 -6.42 3.78
N LEU A 75 -3.91 -5.29 3.36
CA LEU A 75 -4.62 -4.34 4.20
C LEU A 75 -6.05 -4.13 3.68
N ALA A 76 -7.02 -4.34 4.55
CA ALA A 76 -8.41 -3.96 4.28
C ALA A 76 -8.56 -2.44 4.37
N PRO A 77 -9.61 -1.84 3.75
CA PRO A 77 -9.90 -0.41 3.90
C PRO A 77 -9.98 0.07 5.36
N SER A 78 -10.42 -0.79 6.28
CA SER A 78 -10.46 -0.50 7.73
C SER A 78 -9.09 -0.40 8.38
N ASP A 79 -8.07 -1.05 7.80
CA ASP A 79 -6.69 -1.02 8.30
C ASP A 79 -5.94 0.23 7.83
N VAL A 80 -6.51 0.95 6.86
CA VAL A 80 -5.93 2.15 6.25
C VAL A 80 -6.81 3.36 6.54
N PRO A 81 -6.59 4.07 7.67
CA PRO A 81 -7.32 5.29 7.99
C PRO A 81 -7.22 6.36 6.89
N ILE A 82 -6.01 6.53 6.33
CA ILE A 82 -5.76 7.51 5.29
C ILE A 82 -4.55 7.12 4.43
N PRO A 83 -4.75 6.86 3.12
CA PRO A 83 -3.67 6.87 2.15
C PRO A 83 -3.06 8.27 2.01
N ARG A 84 -1.74 8.38 2.21
CA ARG A 84 -0.98 9.62 2.01
C ARG A 84 -0.03 9.44 0.84
N CYS A 85 -0.18 10.30 -0.17
CA CYS A 85 0.49 10.10 -1.46
C CYS A 85 1.40 11.28 -1.78
N VAL A 86 2.48 11.02 -2.51
CA VAL A 86 3.46 12.03 -2.94
C VAL A 86 3.43 12.15 -4.45
N GLY A 87 3.07 13.32 -4.96
CA GLY A 87 3.14 13.64 -6.37
C GLY A 87 4.52 14.08 -6.83
N LEU A 88 4.83 13.87 -8.12
CA LEU A 88 6.03 14.40 -8.79
C LEU A 88 7.35 13.98 -8.10
N ASN A 89 7.44 12.72 -7.67
CA ASN A 89 8.58 12.22 -6.90
C ASN A 89 9.61 11.42 -7.71
N TYR A 90 9.34 11.12 -8.98
CA TYR A 90 10.30 10.46 -9.88
C TYR A 90 11.03 11.47 -10.76
N ALA A 91 12.31 11.71 -10.47
CA ALA A 91 13.16 12.66 -11.19
C ALA A 91 13.25 12.38 -12.70
N LYS A 92 13.17 11.11 -13.12
CA LYS A 92 13.17 10.71 -14.53
C LYS A 92 11.88 11.15 -15.24
N HIS A 93 10.72 10.96 -14.60
CA HIS A 93 9.43 11.43 -15.11
C HIS A 93 9.40 12.97 -15.19
N ILE A 94 9.92 13.67 -14.17
CA ILE A 94 9.99 15.14 -14.15
C ILE A 94 10.84 15.70 -15.30
N LYS A 95 11.96 15.03 -15.63
CA LYS A 95 12.81 15.38 -16.78
C LYS A 95 12.12 15.11 -18.12
N GLU A 96 11.37 14.01 -18.25
CA GLU A 96 10.64 13.65 -19.47
C GLU A 96 9.53 14.67 -19.82
N VAL A 97 8.87 15.26 -18.83
CA VAL A 97 7.84 16.32 -19.03
C VAL A 97 8.37 17.75 -18.90
N GLY A 98 9.69 17.95 -18.77
CA GLY A 98 10.32 19.28 -18.78
C GLY A 98 9.92 20.21 -17.62
N ARG A 99 9.44 19.66 -16.49
CA ARG A 99 9.05 20.45 -15.32
C ARG A 99 10.23 20.58 -14.35
N LYS A 100 10.28 21.67 -13.59
CA LYS A 100 11.17 21.76 -12.41
C LYS A 100 10.47 21.09 -11.24
N PRO A 101 11.15 20.25 -10.44
CA PRO A 101 10.56 19.71 -9.23
C PRO A 101 10.17 20.87 -8.30
N PRO A 102 9.02 20.79 -7.61
CA PRO A 102 8.65 21.78 -6.61
C PRO A 102 9.69 21.82 -5.48
N PRO A 103 9.86 22.96 -4.78
CA PRO A 103 10.81 23.08 -3.67
C PRO A 103 10.44 22.20 -2.45
N PHE A 104 9.19 21.71 -2.41
CA PHE A 104 8.67 20.82 -1.38
C PHE A 104 7.88 19.68 -2.02
N PRO A 105 7.81 18.50 -1.40
CA PRO A 105 7.00 17.39 -1.89
C PRO A 105 5.53 17.79 -2.06
N PHE A 106 4.91 17.40 -3.18
CA PHE A 106 3.49 17.65 -3.40
C PHE A 106 2.67 16.54 -2.75
N ILE A 107 2.00 16.83 -1.64
CA ILE A 107 1.25 15.82 -0.88
C ILE A 107 -0.24 15.92 -1.20
N PHE A 108 -0.89 14.76 -1.37
CA PHE A 108 -2.34 14.65 -1.46
C PHE A 108 -2.81 13.38 -0.74
N PHE A 109 -4.13 13.26 -0.59
CA PHE A 109 -4.76 12.16 0.11
C PHE A 109 -5.77 11.48 -0.80
N LYS A 110 -5.92 10.16 -0.64
CA LYS A 110 -7.05 9.40 -1.18
C LYS A 110 -7.94 9.00 0.00
N PRO A 111 -9.27 8.90 -0.17
CA PRO A 111 -10.12 8.31 0.86
C PRO A 111 -9.79 6.82 1.02
N ASN A 112 -10.01 6.27 2.22
CA ASN A 112 -9.79 4.86 2.48
C ASN A 112 -10.68 3.94 1.63
N THR A 113 -11.83 4.43 1.18
CA THR A 113 -12.74 3.72 0.26
C THR A 113 -12.14 3.46 -1.13
N CYS A 114 -10.99 4.06 -1.46
CA CYS A 114 -10.24 3.73 -2.67
C CYS A 114 -9.51 2.38 -2.59
N VAL A 115 -9.20 1.91 -1.37
CA VAL A 115 -8.40 0.69 -1.17
C VAL A 115 -9.11 -0.49 -1.82
N ASN A 116 -8.41 -1.18 -2.73
CA ASN A 116 -8.94 -2.34 -3.44
C ASN A 116 -8.16 -3.61 -3.13
N ASP A 117 -8.85 -4.75 -3.16
CA ASP A 117 -8.23 -6.05 -2.99
C ASP A 117 -7.34 -6.43 -4.19
N HIS A 118 -6.31 -7.25 -3.92
CA HIS A 118 -5.43 -7.80 -4.94
C HIS A 118 -6.22 -8.66 -5.94
N GLY A 119 -5.99 -8.45 -7.23
CA GLY A 119 -6.66 -9.18 -8.31
C GLY A 119 -8.11 -8.75 -8.59
N GLU A 120 -8.67 -7.83 -7.82
CA GLU A 120 -10.01 -7.31 -8.06
C GLU A 120 -10.01 -6.21 -9.15
N PRO A 121 -11.07 -6.12 -9.98
CA PRO A 121 -11.17 -5.11 -11.02
C PRO A 121 -11.11 -3.68 -10.46
N VAL A 122 -10.41 -2.79 -11.16
CA VAL A 122 -10.52 -1.35 -10.96
C VAL A 122 -11.73 -0.84 -11.75
N VAL A 123 -12.72 -0.28 -11.05
CA VAL A 123 -13.95 0.23 -11.65
C VAL A 123 -13.76 1.68 -12.06
N ILE A 124 -13.70 1.95 -13.36
CA ILE A 124 -13.65 3.31 -13.89
C ILE A 124 -15.06 3.91 -13.88
N PRO A 125 -15.32 4.96 -13.07
CA PRO A 125 -16.66 5.56 -12.98
C PRO A 125 -17.01 6.28 -14.28
N ARG A 126 -18.31 6.41 -14.59
CA ARG A 126 -18.80 7.02 -15.85
C ARG A 126 -18.19 8.39 -16.15
N ILE A 127 -17.96 9.22 -15.13
CA ILE A 127 -17.34 10.55 -15.28
C ILE A 127 -15.88 10.51 -15.75
N ALA A 128 -15.21 9.36 -15.65
CA ALA A 128 -13.83 9.12 -16.05
C ALA A 128 -13.70 8.05 -17.16
N GLN A 129 -14.80 7.68 -17.82
CA GLN A 129 -14.82 6.76 -18.97
C GLN A 129 -14.58 7.54 -20.27
N ASP A 130 -13.42 8.18 -20.37
CA ASP A 130 -13.03 9.08 -21.44
C ASP A 130 -11.60 8.80 -21.95
N ASP A 131 -11.14 7.56 -21.77
CA ASP A 131 -9.79 7.09 -22.13
C ASP A 131 -8.65 7.89 -21.49
N GLN A 132 -8.92 8.55 -20.35
CA GLN A 132 -7.93 9.28 -19.56
C GLN A 132 -7.72 8.69 -18.16
N ALA A 133 -8.25 7.50 -17.89
CA ALA A 133 -7.89 6.70 -16.72
C ALA A 133 -6.48 6.13 -16.91
N ASP A 134 -5.61 6.32 -15.94
CA ASP A 134 -4.20 6.00 -16.03
C ASP A 134 -3.71 5.29 -14.76
N TYR A 135 -2.71 4.44 -14.91
CA TYR A 135 -2.10 3.67 -13.82
C TYR A 135 -0.74 4.25 -13.46
N GLU A 136 -0.43 4.26 -12.17
CA GLU A 136 0.86 4.69 -11.63
C GLU A 136 1.31 3.61 -10.66
N GLY A 137 2.17 2.70 -11.13
CA GLY A 137 2.76 1.68 -10.27
C GLY A 137 3.71 2.35 -9.29
N GLU A 138 3.34 2.36 -8.02
CA GLU A 138 4.11 3.01 -6.97
C GLU A 138 4.42 2.02 -5.85
N LEU A 139 5.50 2.31 -5.14
CA LEU A 139 5.53 1.97 -3.74
C LEU A 139 4.32 2.82 -3.12
N VAL A 140 3.34 2.35 -2.32
CA VAL A 140 2.16 3.07 -1.67
C VAL A 140 2.06 3.24 -0.09
N CYS A 141 1.91 4.47 0.44
CA CYS A 141 2.21 4.80 1.85
C CYS A 141 0.92 4.84 2.68
N LEU A 142 0.89 4.04 3.74
CA LEU A 142 -0.30 3.75 4.52
C LEU A 142 0.03 4.01 5.99
N THR A 143 -0.64 4.98 6.60
CA THR A 143 -0.41 5.27 8.02
C THR A 143 -1.28 4.36 8.88
N ALA A 144 -0.72 3.69 9.89
CA ALA A 144 -1.53 3.04 10.92
C ALA A 144 -2.40 4.07 11.66
N SER A 145 -3.49 3.60 12.26
CA SER A 145 -4.53 4.37 12.95
C SER A 145 -4.00 5.14 14.17
N SER A 146 -3.38 6.29 13.92
CA SER A 146 -3.07 7.28 14.95
C SER A 146 -3.33 8.71 14.43
N PRO A 147 -3.99 9.58 15.23
CA PRO A 147 -4.32 10.94 14.84
C PRO A 147 -3.10 11.91 14.78
N PHE A 148 -1.89 11.46 15.11
CA PHE A 148 -0.72 12.33 15.33
C PHE A 148 0.46 12.15 14.36
N ILE A 149 0.23 11.69 13.12
CA ILE A 149 1.33 11.62 12.13
C ILE A 149 1.39 12.91 11.32
N ARG A 150 2.45 13.71 11.50
CA ARG A 150 2.83 14.84 10.63
C ARG A 150 4.34 14.77 10.39
N ASP A 151 4.76 14.81 9.13
CA ASP A 151 6.15 15.02 8.71
C ASP A 151 7.11 13.81 8.74
N LEU A 152 6.75 12.74 8.03
CA LEU A 152 7.73 11.81 7.46
C LEU A 152 7.80 12.07 5.95
N LEU A 153 8.79 12.86 5.50
CA LEU A 153 8.96 13.28 4.11
C LEU A 153 10.28 12.76 3.55
N THR A 154 10.32 11.49 3.13
CA THR A 154 11.43 10.96 2.34
C THR A 154 10.94 9.94 1.33
N GLY A 155 10.82 10.36 0.06
CA GLY A 155 11.11 9.61 -1.18
C GLY A 155 10.44 8.26 -1.49
N LEU A 156 9.84 7.59 -0.51
CA LEU A 156 9.39 6.22 -0.60
C LEU A 156 7.90 6.23 -0.50
N GLN A 157 7.29 5.91 -1.63
CA GLN A 157 5.87 6.00 -1.71
C GLN A 157 5.20 4.77 -1.06
N CYS A 158 5.84 3.61 -0.66
CA CYS A 158 5.22 2.45 0.07
C CYS A 158 5.77 2.18 1.45
N LEU A 159 5.23 2.84 2.45
CA LEU A 159 5.65 2.63 3.81
C LEU A 159 4.42 2.51 4.67
N VAL A 160 4.39 1.46 5.47
CA VAL A 160 3.44 1.36 6.55
C VAL A 160 4.06 1.98 7.79
N ILE A 161 3.49 3.06 8.31
CA ILE A 161 4.02 3.71 9.50
C ILE A 161 3.61 2.91 10.74
N GLY A 162 4.58 2.34 11.45
CA GLY A 162 4.35 1.49 12.63
C GLY A 162 4.35 2.23 13.97
N LYS A 163 4.76 3.50 13.99
CA LYS A 163 4.89 4.30 15.21
C LYS A 163 4.41 5.72 14.97
N ASP A 164 3.89 6.35 16.02
CA ASP A 164 3.58 7.77 16.01
C ASP A 164 4.82 8.60 15.67
N ALA A 165 4.68 9.54 14.73
CA ALA A 165 5.78 10.29 14.16
C ALA A 165 5.42 11.77 14.04
N LYS A 166 6.25 12.65 14.61
CA LYS A 166 6.16 14.09 14.43
C LYS A 166 7.55 14.71 14.35
N ASP A 167 7.76 15.61 13.39
CA ASP A 167 9.03 16.35 13.18
C ASP A 167 10.25 15.40 13.14
N VAL A 168 10.11 14.27 12.45
CA VAL A 168 11.14 13.23 12.44
C VAL A 168 12.31 13.70 11.57
N PRO A 169 13.56 13.69 12.10
CA PRO A 169 14.72 14.03 11.29
C PRO A 169 14.93 12.97 10.19
N VAL A 170 15.39 13.41 9.03
CA VAL A 170 15.49 12.59 7.80
C VAL A 170 16.28 11.30 8.03
N GLU A 171 17.38 11.38 8.77
CA GLU A 171 18.25 10.26 9.10
C GLU A 171 17.58 9.17 9.94
N ARG A 172 16.45 9.49 10.61
CA ARG A 172 15.66 8.54 11.40
C ARG A 172 14.38 8.11 10.73
N ALA A 173 14.09 8.58 9.51
CA ALA A 173 12.80 8.37 8.86
C ALA A 173 12.44 6.88 8.73
N LEU A 174 13.42 6.04 8.33
CA LEU A 174 13.23 4.61 8.15
C LEU A 174 12.97 3.84 9.45
N GLU A 175 13.28 4.40 10.62
CA GLU A 175 12.99 3.77 11.92
C GLU A 175 11.48 3.66 12.23
N TYR A 176 10.67 4.48 11.56
CA TYR A 176 9.21 4.56 11.71
C TYR A 176 8.44 3.68 10.72
N VAL A 177 9.16 3.11 9.74
CA VAL A 177 8.60 2.21 8.73
C VAL A 177 8.50 0.82 9.32
N ALA A 178 7.28 0.28 9.36
CA ALA A 178 7.00 -1.10 9.75
C ALA A 178 7.21 -2.07 8.59
N ALA A 179 6.65 -1.75 7.42
CA ALA A 179 6.61 -2.65 6.28
C ALA A 179 6.42 -1.90 4.95
N TYR A 180 6.64 -2.62 3.86
CA TYR A 180 6.49 -2.19 2.48
C TYR A 180 5.47 -3.09 1.77
N THR A 181 4.75 -2.56 0.78
CA THR A 181 3.95 -3.37 -0.17
C THR A 181 4.11 -2.79 -1.58
N ALA A 182 3.32 -3.22 -2.57
CA ALA A 182 3.16 -2.48 -3.81
C ALA A 182 1.74 -1.93 -3.89
N GLY A 183 1.55 -0.90 -4.72
CA GLY A 183 0.21 -0.47 -5.06
C GLY A 183 0.17 0.36 -6.33
N ASN A 184 -1.02 0.82 -6.66
CA ASN A 184 -1.27 1.51 -7.91
C ASN A 184 -2.10 2.78 -7.66
N ASP A 185 -1.51 3.93 -7.95
CA ASP A 185 -2.18 5.23 -7.80
C ASP A 185 -2.99 5.59 -9.05
N ILE A 186 -4.12 4.90 -9.21
CA ILE A 186 -5.01 5.12 -10.36
C ILE A 186 -5.53 6.56 -10.36
N SER A 187 -5.55 7.15 -11.55
CA SER A 187 -5.81 8.57 -11.76
C SER A 187 -6.66 8.81 -12.99
N SER A 188 -7.65 9.71 -12.91
CA SER A 188 -8.27 10.31 -14.11
C SER A 188 -7.51 11.57 -14.51
N ARG A 189 -6.77 11.54 -15.62
CA ARG A 189 -5.91 12.65 -16.06
C ARG A 189 -6.69 13.88 -16.47
N LYS A 190 -7.84 13.71 -17.11
CA LYS A 190 -8.73 14.82 -17.46
C LYS A 190 -9.19 15.55 -16.21
N LEU A 191 -9.74 14.83 -15.23
CA LEU A 191 -10.20 15.40 -13.97
C LEU A 191 -9.04 15.90 -13.08
N GLN A 192 -7.80 15.49 -13.36
CA GLN A 192 -6.60 15.95 -12.65
C GLN A 192 -6.03 17.25 -13.23
N ARG A 193 -6.04 17.42 -14.55
CA ARG A 193 -5.19 18.41 -15.25
C ARG A 193 -5.96 19.39 -16.13
N ASP A 194 -7.14 19.02 -16.63
CA ASP A 194 -7.90 19.90 -17.52
C ASP A 194 -8.52 21.06 -16.72
N PRO A 195 -8.15 22.32 -17.00
CA PRO A 195 -8.64 23.48 -16.24
C PRO A 195 -10.16 23.65 -16.30
N ALA A 196 -10.83 23.14 -17.35
CA ALA A 196 -12.28 23.21 -17.47
C ALA A 196 -13.01 22.31 -16.46
N TYR A 197 -12.34 21.26 -15.95
CA TYR A 197 -12.91 20.30 -15.00
C TYR A 197 -12.27 20.38 -13.62
N ALA A 198 -10.95 20.55 -13.55
CA ALA A 198 -10.18 20.60 -12.32
C ALA A 198 -10.10 22.00 -11.70
N GLY A 199 -10.51 23.04 -12.45
CA GLY A 199 -10.35 24.44 -12.08
C GLY A 199 -8.91 24.93 -12.24
N THR A 200 -8.65 26.15 -11.76
CA THR A 200 -7.31 26.79 -11.84
C THR A 200 -6.32 26.23 -10.83
N VAL A 201 -6.80 25.60 -9.76
CA VAL A 201 -5.99 24.97 -8.70
C VAL A 201 -6.46 23.52 -8.53
N PRO A 202 -5.86 22.56 -9.27
CA PRO A 202 -6.35 21.19 -9.30
C PRO A 202 -6.22 20.50 -7.94
N GLN A 203 -7.30 19.87 -7.48
CA GLN A 203 -7.34 19.07 -6.26
C GLN A 203 -7.26 17.58 -6.60
N TRP A 204 -6.08 16.99 -6.44
CA TRP A 204 -5.81 15.62 -6.92
C TRP A 204 -6.60 14.54 -6.18
N GLY A 205 -7.07 14.83 -4.96
CA GLY A 205 -7.95 13.92 -4.21
C GLY A 205 -9.21 13.54 -4.97
N PHE A 206 -9.77 14.41 -5.82
CA PHE A 206 -10.95 14.07 -6.63
C PHE A 206 -10.62 13.09 -7.77
N SER A 207 -9.61 13.41 -8.57
CA SER A 207 -9.24 12.60 -9.75
C SER A 207 -8.61 11.25 -9.41
N LYS A 208 -8.11 11.10 -8.19
CA LYS A 208 -7.48 9.89 -7.66
C LYS A 208 -8.35 9.20 -6.60
N GLY A 209 -9.46 9.80 -6.17
CA GLY A 209 -10.22 9.37 -4.99
C GLY A 209 -11.43 8.48 -5.26
N PHE A 210 -11.56 7.93 -6.46
CA PHE A 210 -12.68 7.04 -6.79
C PHE A 210 -12.51 5.67 -6.11
N HIS A 211 -13.63 4.98 -5.83
CA HIS A 211 -13.58 3.61 -5.34
C HIS A 211 -12.69 2.75 -6.23
N THR A 212 -11.95 1.81 -5.62
CA THR A 212 -10.98 0.91 -6.26
C THR A 212 -9.70 1.56 -6.83
N PHE A 213 -9.50 2.88 -6.72
CA PHE A 213 -8.34 3.56 -7.30
C PHE A 213 -7.04 3.45 -6.47
N ALA A 214 -7.03 2.65 -5.40
CA ALA A 214 -5.83 2.32 -4.64
C ALA A 214 -5.70 0.79 -4.45
N PRO A 215 -5.49 -0.02 -5.50
CA PRO A 215 -5.11 -1.42 -5.32
C PRO A 215 -3.80 -1.52 -4.53
N LEU A 216 -3.76 -2.44 -3.56
CA LEU A 216 -2.59 -2.70 -2.72
C LEU A 216 -2.29 -4.20 -2.72
N GLY A 217 -1.00 -4.55 -2.59
CA GLY A 217 -0.57 -5.92 -2.35
C GLY A 217 0.54 -6.39 -3.28
N PRO A 218 0.72 -7.73 -3.40
CA PRO A 218 -0.07 -8.79 -2.77
C PRO A 218 0.29 -9.06 -1.30
N VAL A 219 1.39 -8.48 -0.80
CA VAL A 219 2.00 -8.85 0.49
C VAL A 219 2.58 -7.62 1.17
N LEU A 220 2.56 -7.60 2.50
CA LEU A 220 3.40 -6.71 3.30
C LEU A 220 4.74 -7.40 3.60
N VAL A 221 5.84 -6.72 3.32
CA VAL A 221 7.19 -7.17 3.65
C VAL A 221 7.70 -6.30 4.79
N ALA A 222 8.02 -6.91 5.93
CA ALA A 222 8.56 -6.21 7.09
C ALA A 222 9.84 -5.45 6.70
N ALA A 223 10.01 -4.25 7.26
CA ALA A 223 11.14 -3.40 6.90
C ALA A 223 12.50 -4.03 7.21
N SER A 224 12.56 -4.94 8.20
CA SER A 224 13.77 -5.71 8.51
C SER A 224 14.22 -6.66 7.38
N GLU A 225 13.33 -6.98 6.44
CA GLU A 225 13.63 -7.86 5.30
C GLU A 225 14.07 -7.09 4.05
N ILE A 226 14.07 -5.75 4.09
CA ILE A 226 14.52 -4.87 3.00
C ILE A 226 15.62 -3.94 3.55
N PRO A 227 16.89 -4.39 3.55
CA PRO A 227 17.99 -3.61 4.14
C PRO A 227 18.24 -2.27 3.44
N ASP A 228 17.99 -2.22 2.13
CA ASP A 228 18.10 -1.02 1.31
C ASP A 228 16.83 -0.85 0.47
N PRO A 229 15.94 0.10 0.85
CA PRO A 229 14.73 0.39 0.10
C PRO A 229 14.91 1.46 -0.99
N SER A 230 16.14 1.96 -1.23
CA SER A 230 16.42 3.12 -2.10
C SER A 230 16.53 2.83 -3.60
#